data_AF-A0A0J8AJ22-F1
#
_entry.id   AF-A0A0J8AJ22-F1
#
_cell.length_a   1.000
_cell.length_b   1.000
_cell.length_c   1.000
_cell.angle_alpha   90.00
_cell.angle_beta   90.00
_cell.angle_gamma   90.00
#
_symmetry.space_group_name_H-M   'P 1'
#
loop_
_entity.id
_entity.type
_entity.pdbx_description
1 polymer ?
#
loop_
_entity_poly.entity_id
_entity_poly.type
_entity_poly.pdbx_seq_one_letter_code
_entity_poly.pdbx_strand_id
1 'polypeptide(L)'
;MNHEDLLVRYLYIPLAALAGAVSSLGARRWRTMTKAKMAMTVLMGATFAIFVTPWAAHQFIGVDESDARGTVALTYLFAIGAHVLLPWLIQRLERLIGAGDAQ
;
A
#
# COMPACT_ATOMS: atom_id res chain seq x y z
N MET A 1 -24.23 -0.71 -12.32
CA MET A 1 -23.20 -0.98 -11.29
C MET A 1 -23.93 -1.53 -10.07
N ASN A 2 -23.57 -2.71 -9.59
CA ASN A 2 -24.30 -3.36 -8.51
C ASN A 2 -24.01 -2.66 -7.17
N HIS A 3 -24.92 -2.74 -6.19
CA HIS A 3 -24.73 -2.10 -4.88
C HIS A 3 -23.48 -2.64 -4.15
N GLU A 4 -23.21 -3.94 -4.31
CA GLU A 4 -22.02 -4.59 -3.76
C GLU A 4 -20.71 -4.06 -4.36
N ASP A 5 -20.68 -3.80 -5.68
CA ASP A 5 -19.49 -3.23 -6.34
C ASP A 5 -19.17 -1.82 -5.83
N LEU A 6 -20.22 -1.03 -5.57
CA LEU A 6 -20.11 0.29 -4.97
C LEU A 6 -19.51 0.22 -3.56
N LEU A 7 -20.02 -0.68 -2.73
CA LEU A 7 -19.50 -0.88 -1.37
C LEU A 7 -18.05 -1.36 -1.40
N VAL A 8 -17.70 -2.29 -2.28
CA VAL A 8 -16.33 -2.79 -2.32
C VAL A 8 -15.34 -1.68 -2.74
N ARG A 9 -15.63 -0.97 -3.83
CA ARG A 9 -14.74 0.06 -4.36
C ARG A 9 -14.59 1.26 -3.43
N TYR A 10 -15.69 1.75 -2.87
CA TYR A 10 -15.69 3.02 -2.14
C TYR A 10 -15.58 2.85 -0.62
N LEU A 11 -15.84 1.66 -0.08
CA LEU A 11 -15.75 1.41 1.36
C LEU A 11 -14.68 0.37 1.69
N TYR A 12 -14.76 -0.84 1.14
CA TYR A 12 -13.90 -1.94 1.60
C TYR A 12 -12.44 -1.81 1.17
N ILE A 13 -12.15 -1.36 -0.05
CA ILE A 13 -10.76 -1.13 -0.49
C ILE A 13 -10.06 -0.06 0.36
N PRO A 14 -10.64 1.15 0.58
CA PRO A 14 -10.06 2.14 1.49
C PRO A 14 -9.88 1.62 2.92
N LEU A 15 -10.87 0.89 3.46
CA LEU A 15 -10.78 0.29 4.79
C LEU A 15 -9.66 -0.74 4.89
N ALA A 16 -9.51 -1.61 3.89
CA ALA A 16 -8.44 -2.59 3.83
C ALA A 16 -7.06 -1.93 3.75
N ALA A 17 -6.94 -0.87 2.94
CA ALA A 17 -5.71 -0.09 2.83
C ALA A 17 -5.32 0.55 4.16
N LEU A 18 -6.27 1.17 4.86
CA LEU A 18 -6.05 1.76 6.17
C LEU A 18 -5.73 0.69 7.22
N ALA A 19 -6.49 -0.40 7.28
CA ALA A 19 -6.29 -1.48 8.24
C ALA A 19 -4.91 -2.14 8.06
N GLY A 20 -4.49 -2.39 6.82
CA GLY A 20 -3.16 -2.94 6.54
C GLY A 20 -2.04 -1.97 6.87
N ALA A 21 -2.20 -0.68 6.55
CA ALA A 21 -1.21 0.35 6.86
C ALA A 21 -1.07 0.64 8.37
N VAL A 22 -2.14 0.46 9.14
CA VAL A 22 -2.08 0.48 10.61
C VAL A 22 -1.43 -0.80 11.15
N SER A 23 -1.77 -1.96 10.59
CA SER A 23 -1.21 -3.25 11.01
C SER A 23 0.31 -3.29 10.86
N SER A 24 0.84 -2.66 9.81
CA SER A 24 2.29 -2.57 9.59
C SER A 24 3.04 -1.76 10.65
N LEU A 25 2.37 -0.83 11.36
CA LEU A 25 2.99 -0.13 12.48
C LEU A 25 3.41 -1.10 13.59
N GLY A 26 2.64 -2.18 13.79
CA GLY A 26 2.96 -3.24 14.74
C GLY A 26 4.28 -3.96 14.42
N ALA A 27 4.65 -4.04 13.15
CA ALA A 27 5.92 -4.61 12.69
C ALA A 27 7.11 -3.62 12.80
N ARG A 28 6.85 -2.34 13.10
CA ARG A 28 7.88 -1.30 13.21
C ARG A 28 8.13 -0.89 14.66
N ARG A 29 9.23 -0.18 14.92
CA ARG A 29 9.48 0.52 16.20
C ARG A 29 8.60 1.77 16.34
N TRP A 30 7.29 1.62 16.22
CA TRP A 30 6.33 2.74 16.26
C TRP A 30 6.41 3.55 17.57
N ARG A 31 6.78 2.90 18.68
CA ARG A 31 6.99 3.55 19.99
C ARG A 31 8.03 4.67 19.98
N THR A 32 8.96 4.68 19.03
CA THR A 32 9.98 5.74 18.89
C THR A 32 9.59 6.81 17.86
N MET A 33 8.40 6.72 17.25
CA MET A 33 7.92 7.66 16.24
C MET A 33 7.02 8.74 16.85
N THR A 34 7.12 9.96 16.35
CA THR A 34 6.16 11.01 16.69
C THR A 34 4.79 10.70 16.08
N LYS A 35 3.72 11.26 16.67
CA LYS A 35 2.35 11.11 16.14
C LYS A 35 2.24 11.52 14.67
N ALA A 36 2.90 12.62 14.29
CA ALA A 36 2.94 13.10 12.91
C ALA A 36 3.61 12.08 11.97
N LYS A 37 4.74 11.47 12.39
CA LYS A 37 5.42 10.44 11.59
C LYS A 37 4.57 9.18 11.44
N MET A 38 3.86 8.77 12.49
CA MET A 38 2.92 7.65 12.42
C MET A 38 1.78 7.93 11.44
N ALA A 39 1.15 9.10 11.53
CA ALA A 39 0.08 9.51 10.63
C ALA A 39 0.53 9.52 9.15
N MET A 40 1.69 10.11 8.86
CA MET A 40 2.27 10.10 7.51
C MET A 40 2.59 8.68 7.01
N THR A 41 3.06 7.81 7.91
CA THR A 41 3.38 6.42 7.58
C THR A 41 2.12 5.65 7.19
N VAL A 42 1.03 5.79 7.95
CA VAL A 42 -0.26 5.16 7.65
C VAL A 42 -0.82 5.72 6.35
N LEU A 43 -0.84 7.05 6.20
CA LEU A 43 -1.35 7.71 5.00
C LEU A 43 -0.63 7.22 3.75
N MET A 44 0.70 7.22 3.76
CA MET A 44 1.49 6.84 2.59
C MET A 44 1.35 5.35 2.25
N GLY A 45 1.27 4.48 3.26
CA GLY A 45 1.01 3.05 3.05
C GLY A 45 -0.38 2.77 2.49
N ALA A 46 -1.41 3.44 3.01
CA ALA A 46 -2.78 3.30 2.53
C ALA A 46 -2.93 3.85 1.10
N THR A 47 -2.40 5.05 0.82
CA THR A 47 -2.39 5.63 -0.53
C THR A 47 -1.67 4.73 -1.52
N PHE A 48 -0.49 4.22 -1.17
CA PHE A 48 0.24 3.27 -2.02
C PHE A 48 -0.62 2.05 -2.35
N ALA A 49 -1.25 1.43 -1.35
CA ALA A 49 -2.08 0.26 -1.56
C ALA A 49 -3.30 0.54 -2.45
N ILE A 50 -3.99 1.67 -2.28
CA ILE A 50 -5.18 2.02 -3.09
C ILE A 50 -4.84 2.09 -4.58
N PHE A 51 -3.69 2.67 -4.94
CA PHE A 51 -3.33 2.87 -6.35
C PHE A 51 -2.57 1.69 -6.94
N VAL A 52 -1.66 1.08 -6.18
CA VAL A 52 -0.76 0.05 -6.72
C VAL A 52 -1.42 -1.33 -6.70
N THR A 53 -2.27 -1.62 -5.72
CA THR A 53 -2.87 -2.96 -5.60
C THR A 53 -3.72 -3.33 -6.80
N PRO A 54 -4.66 -2.51 -7.31
CA PRO A 54 -5.51 -2.92 -8.44
C PRO A 54 -4.68 -3.28 -9.68
N TRP A 55 -3.68 -2.45 -9.98
CA TRP A 55 -2.75 -2.71 -11.10
C TRP A 55 -1.93 -3.98 -10.87
N ALA A 56 -1.35 -4.16 -9.68
CA ALA A 56 -0.52 -5.32 -9.36
C ALA A 56 -1.32 -6.63 -9.29
N ALA A 57 -2.54 -6.58 -8.76
CA ALA A 57 -3.47 -7.70 -8.69
C ALA A 57 -3.82 -8.23 -10.08
N HIS A 58 -4.10 -7.32 -11.02
CA HIS A 58 -4.38 -7.68 -12.40
C HIS A 58 -3.12 -8.20 -13.11
N GLN A 59 -1.98 -7.48 -13.02
CA GLN A 59 -0.78 -7.79 -13.80
C GLN A 59 -0.01 -9.02 -13.32
N PHE A 60 0.08 -9.25 -12.01
CA PHE A 60 0.97 -10.29 -11.46
C PHE A 60 0.23 -11.47 -10.86
N ILE A 61 -1.01 -11.28 -10.40
CA ILE A 61 -1.79 -12.32 -9.71
C ILE A 61 -2.92 -12.84 -10.60
N GLY A 62 -3.31 -12.09 -11.64
CA GLY A 62 -4.40 -12.48 -12.54
C GLY A 62 -5.76 -12.40 -11.87
N VAL A 63 -5.92 -11.56 -10.84
CA VAL A 63 -7.23 -11.28 -10.25
C VAL A 63 -8.03 -10.43 -11.23
N ASP A 64 -9.18 -10.95 -11.64
CA ASP A 64 -10.13 -10.24 -12.49
C ASP A 64 -10.63 -8.98 -11.76
N GLU A 65 -10.80 -7.87 -12.48
CA GLU A 65 -11.31 -6.61 -11.90
C GLU A 65 -12.72 -6.76 -11.30
N SER A 66 -13.45 -7.81 -11.70
CA SER A 66 -14.75 -8.19 -11.14
C SER A 66 -14.65 -8.94 -9.81
N ASP A 67 -13.49 -9.51 -9.45
CA ASP A 67 -13.27 -10.12 -8.13
C ASP A 67 -12.93 -9.05 -7.08
N ALA A 68 -14.01 -8.45 -6.60
CA ALA A 68 -14.00 -7.41 -5.61
C ALA A 68 -13.37 -7.89 -4.28
N ARG A 69 -13.56 -9.16 -3.90
CA ARG A 69 -13.04 -9.72 -2.64
C ARG A 69 -11.53 -9.98 -2.72
N GLY A 70 -11.06 -10.53 -3.84
CA GLY A 70 -9.63 -10.71 -4.10
C GLY A 70 -8.88 -9.38 -4.03
N THR A 71 -9.45 -8.34 -4.64
CA THR A 71 -8.87 -6.98 -4.62
C THR A 71 -8.76 -6.41 -3.20
N VAL A 72 -9.78 -6.59 -2.35
CA VAL A 72 -9.76 -6.14 -0.94
C VAL A 72 -8.67 -6.86 -0.14
N ALA A 73 -8.58 -8.18 -0.26
CA ALA A 73 -7.58 -8.98 0.44
C ALA A 73 -6.16 -8.58 0.03
N LEU A 74 -5.91 -8.41 -1.27
CA LEU A 74 -4.63 -7.95 -1.78
C LEU A 74 -4.31 -6.53 -1.30
N THR A 75 -5.30 -5.65 -1.23
CA THR A 75 -5.09 -4.26 -0.78
C THR A 75 -4.62 -4.25 0.67
N TYR A 76 -5.21 -5.10 1.52
CA TYR A 76 -4.75 -5.27 2.90
C TYR A 76 -3.29 -5.74 2.97
N LEU A 77 -2.93 -6.76 2.21
CA LEU A 77 -1.57 -7.31 2.18
C LEU A 77 -0.54 -6.32 1.62
N PHE A 78 -0.88 -5.62 0.53
CA PHE A 78 -0.02 -4.59 -0.06
C PHE A 78 0.16 -3.40 0.88
N ALA A 79 -0.88 -2.99 1.61
CA ALA A 79 -0.76 -1.93 2.61
C ALA A 79 0.17 -2.33 3.77
N ILE A 80 0.19 -3.61 4.16
CA ILE A 80 1.18 -4.12 5.11
C ILE A 80 2.59 -4.09 4.51
N GLY A 81 2.73 -4.57 3.27
CA GLY A 81 3.99 -4.68 2.55
C GLY A 81 4.58 -3.34 2.10
N ALA A 82 3.76 -2.29 1.96
CA ALA A 82 4.16 -0.95 1.50
C ALA A 82 5.30 -0.39 2.35
N HIS A 83 5.32 -0.69 3.65
CA HIS A 83 6.34 -0.22 4.58
C HIS A 83 7.67 -0.96 4.48
N VAL A 84 7.74 -2.05 3.71
CA VAL A 84 9.00 -2.70 3.32
C VAL A 84 9.38 -2.28 1.90
N LEU A 85 8.41 -2.28 0.99
CA LEU A 85 8.62 -1.99 -0.43
C LEU A 85 9.03 -0.54 -0.68
N LEU A 86 8.38 0.44 -0.04
CA LEU A 86 8.67 1.86 -0.25
C LEU A 86 10.10 2.23 0.17
N PRO A 87 10.59 1.89 1.40
CA PRO A 87 11.99 2.15 1.74
C PRO A 87 12.98 1.49 0.79
N TRP A 88 12.72 0.24 0.39
CA TRP A 88 13.58 -0.46 -0.56
C TRP A 88 13.63 0.23 -1.92
N LEU A 89 12.47 0.66 -2.43
CA LEU A 89 12.36 1.38 -3.70
C LEU A 89 13.08 2.73 -3.65
N ILE A 90 12.89 3.49 -2.55
CA ILE A 90 13.59 4.76 -2.33
C ILE A 90 15.10 4.55 -2.35
N GLN A 91 15.62 3.57 -1.61
CA GLN A 91 17.06 3.25 -1.61
C GLN A 91 17.56 2.85 -3.00
N ARG A 92 16.75 2.14 -3.79
CA ARG A 92 17.12 1.74 -5.14
C ARG A 92 17.19 2.94 -6.08
N LEU A 93 16.22 3.85 -5.99
CA LEU A 93 16.18 5.08 -6.77
C LEU A 93 17.33 6.03 -6.38
N GLU A 94 17.60 6.21 -5.09
CA GLU A 94 18.73 7.01 -4.60
C GLU A 94 20.06 6.51 -5.17
N ARG A 95 20.28 5.19 -5.27
CA ARG A 95 21.50 4.63 -5.89
C ARG A 95 21.57 4.87 -7.39
N LEU A 96 20.43 4.88 -8.09
CA LEU A 96 20.40 5.12 -9.53
C LEU A 96 20.61 6.60 -9.86
N ILE A 97 20.02 7.49 -9.07
CA ILE A 97 20.15 8.94 -9.21
C ILE A 97 21.53 9.40 -8.72
N GLY A 98 21.97 8.95 -7.54
CA GLY A 98 23.27 9.30 -6.96
C GLY A 98 24.47 8.69 -7.70
N ALA A 99 24.27 7.66 -8.54
CA ALA A 99 25.27 7.21 -9.50
C ALA A 99 25.43 8.17 -10.69
N GLY A 100 24.51 9.12 -10.88
CA GLY A 100 24.56 10.17 -11.90
C GLY A 100 25.33 11.42 -11.48
N ASP A 101 25.45 11.69 -10.19
CA ASP A 101 26.16 12.88 -9.66
C ASP A 101 27.66 12.65 -9.40
N ALA A 102 28.17 11.45 -9.71
CA ALA A 102 29.57 11.08 -9.61
C ALA A 102 30.21 10.92 -11.00
N GLN A 103 30.20 11.98 -11.81
CA GLN A 103 31.07 12.15 -12.97
C GLN A 103 31.54 13.60 -13.09
#